data_AF-A0A3M1QPL6-F1
#
_entry.id   AF-A0A3M1QPL6-F1
#
_cell.length_a   1.000
_cell.length_b   1.000
_cell.length_c   1.000
_cell.angle_alpha   90.00
_cell.angle_beta   90.00
_cell.angle_gamma   90.00
#
_symmetry.space_group_name_H-M   'P 1'
#
loop_
_entity.id
_entity.type
_entity.pdbx_description
1 polymer ?
#
loop_
_entity_poly.entity_id
_entity_poly.type
_entity_poly.pdbx_seq_one_letter_code
_entity_poly.pdbx_strand_id
1 'polypeptide(L)'
;MKSLLAVAALALLANVLFTLGAQALPAGGESALPVPTLLQYLVDAALVVWGGALAWTRRRPRRVVLVGSEAAVAELHALLDGDRRYRVVGTLAPEAAGGRLAQWVAACGAAEVVLADPCGGAGVAPEALTECRLSGVAVSDYHAFLERVAGRIPVTRNLACHLAFARGFDRAWAASRLRRGLELAAALVLSAFSLPLLLVAAVAIKLDSRGPVLYRQERVGANGRTFRVAKLRTMYVDAEAAGPRQATEDDPRIT
;
A
#
# COMPACT_ATOMS: atom_id res chain seq x y z
N MET A 1 3.46 -2.13 -10.81
CA MET A 1 4.37 -3.01 -10.02
C MET A 1 3.62 -4.09 -9.25
N LYS A 2 2.62 -3.77 -8.40
CA LYS A 2 1.91 -4.78 -7.59
C LYS A 2 1.25 -5.92 -8.39
N SER A 3 0.71 -5.64 -9.57
CA SER A 3 0.11 -6.66 -10.44
C SER A 3 1.12 -7.61 -11.09
N LEU A 4 2.34 -7.13 -11.39
CA LEU A 4 3.40 -7.95 -11.99
C LEU A 4 4.02 -8.92 -10.97
N LEU A 5 4.18 -8.48 -9.72
CA LEU A 5 4.64 -9.34 -8.63
C LEU A 5 3.63 -10.46 -8.31
N ALA A 6 2.33 -10.17 -8.37
CA ALA A 6 1.30 -11.17 -8.17
C ALA A 6 1.28 -12.24 -9.28
N VAL A 7 1.45 -11.82 -10.54
CA VAL A 7 1.53 -12.75 -11.68
C VAL A 7 2.81 -13.60 -11.60
N ALA A 8 3.94 -13.01 -11.24
CA ALA A 8 5.20 -13.75 -11.06
C ALA A 8 5.11 -14.76 -9.91
N ALA A 9 4.49 -14.39 -8.79
CA ALA A 9 4.30 -15.30 -7.64
C ALA A 9 3.36 -16.46 -7.99
N LEU A 10 2.29 -16.22 -8.75
CA LEU A 10 1.37 -17.26 -9.18
C LEU A 10 2.03 -18.25 -10.17
N ALA A 11 2.87 -17.74 -11.08
CA ALA A 11 3.66 -18.57 -12.00
C ALA A 11 4.68 -19.43 -11.25
N LEU A 12 5.38 -18.86 -10.26
CA LEU A 12 6.30 -19.60 -9.38
C LEU A 12 5.59 -20.71 -8.60
N LEU A 13 4.41 -20.41 -8.04
CA LEU A 13 3.60 -21.39 -7.31
C LEU A 13 3.13 -22.53 -8.23
N ALA A 14 2.69 -22.21 -9.45
CA ALA A 14 2.29 -23.20 -10.45
C ALA A 14 3.48 -24.09 -10.85
N ASN A 15 4.68 -23.52 -11.02
CA ASN A 15 5.88 -24.27 -11.35
C ASN A 15 6.31 -25.20 -10.20
N VAL A 16 6.25 -24.74 -8.94
CA VAL A 16 6.51 -25.57 -7.75
C VAL A 16 5.51 -26.73 -7.64
N LEU A 17 4.21 -26.48 -7.86
CA LEU A 17 3.19 -27.53 -7.82
C LEU A 17 3.36 -28.55 -8.97
N PHE A 18 3.74 -28.08 -10.15
CA PHE A 18 3.95 -28.94 -11.32
C PHE A 18 5.20 -29.82 -11.17
N THR A 19 6.29 -29.27 -10.65
CA THR A 19 7.52 -30.02 -10.36
C THR A 19 7.32 -31.05 -9.25
N LEU A 20 6.59 -30.71 -8.18
CA LEU A 20 6.19 -31.67 -7.14
C LEU A 20 5.28 -32.78 -7.69
N GLY A 21 4.33 -32.42 -8.57
CA GLY A 21 3.48 -33.40 -9.25
C GLY A 21 4.25 -34.33 -10.19
N ALA A 22 5.26 -33.81 -10.89
CA ALA A 22 6.11 -34.61 -11.77
C ALA A 22 7.03 -35.57 -10.98
N GLN A 23 7.49 -35.19 -9.79
CA GLN A 23 8.27 -36.06 -8.89
C GLN A 23 7.43 -37.15 -8.20
N ALA A 24 6.11 -37.01 -8.16
CA ALA A 24 5.20 -37.99 -7.58
C ALA A 24 4.85 -39.17 -8.52
N LEU A 25 5.26 -39.12 -9.79
CA LEU A 25 5.05 -40.19 -10.77
C LEU A 25 6.29 -41.12 -10.81
N PRO A 26 6.12 -42.46 -10.75
CA PRO A 26 7.24 -43.40 -10.72
C PRO A 26 8.07 -43.34 -12.00
N ALA A 27 9.37 -43.10 -11.85
CA ALA A 27 10.33 -42.91 -12.93
C ALA A 27 10.59 -44.22 -13.70
N GLY A 28 9.97 -44.38 -14.87
CA GLY A 28 10.49 -45.22 -15.94
C GLY A 28 11.66 -44.50 -16.59
N GLY A 29 12.85 -45.11 -16.55
CA GLY A 29 14.11 -44.46 -16.91
C GLY A 29 14.14 -43.85 -18.31
N GLU A 30 14.58 -42.60 -18.41
CA GLU A 30 15.71 -42.13 -19.21
C GLU A 30 15.94 -40.64 -18.91
N SER A 31 17.22 -40.27 -18.84
CA SER A 31 17.73 -38.99 -18.37
C SER A 31 17.48 -37.83 -19.34
N ALA A 32 16.22 -37.42 -19.48
CA ALA A 32 15.82 -36.17 -20.11
C ALA A 32 14.76 -35.49 -19.24
N LEU A 33 14.85 -34.16 -19.06
CA LEU A 33 13.77 -33.40 -18.42
C LEU A 33 12.47 -33.74 -19.15
N PRO A 34 11.42 -34.23 -18.46
CA PRO A 34 10.21 -34.67 -19.13
C PRO A 34 9.65 -33.52 -19.96
N VAL A 35 9.29 -33.78 -21.22
CA VAL A 35 8.70 -32.81 -22.19
C VAL A 35 7.73 -31.79 -21.54
N PRO A 36 6.81 -32.18 -20.63
CA PRO A 36 5.96 -31.20 -19.94
C PRO A 36 6.71 -30.12 -19.14
N THR A 37 7.86 -30.44 -18.55
CA THR A 37 8.71 -29.51 -17.79
C THR A 37 9.38 -28.49 -18.71
N LEU A 38 9.84 -28.94 -19.89
CA LEU A 38 10.38 -28.05 -20.92
C LEU A 38 9.32 -27.09 -21.45
N LEU A 39 8.09 -27.58 -21.69
CA LEU A 39 6.96 -26.74 -22.10
C LEU A 39 6.62 -25.70 -21.03
N GLN A 40 6.63 -26.07 -19.75
CA GLN A 40 6.40 -25.14 -18.64
C GLN A 40 7.48 -24.05 -18.59
N TYR A 41 8.77 -24.40 -18.72
CA TYR A 41 9.83 -23.40 -18.75
C TYR A 41 9.71 -22.44 -19.93
N LEU A 42 9.22 -22.89 -21.09
CA LEU A 42 8.94 -22.02 -22.23
C LEU A 42 7.81 -21.04 -21.95
N VAL A 43 6.73 -21.49 -21.28
CA VAL A 43 5.62 -20.62 -20.87
C VAL A 43 6.09 -19.58 -19.86
N ASP A 44 6.89 -19.97 -18.86
CA ASP A 44 7.44 -19.06 -17.86
C ASP A 44 8.37 -18.02 -18.49
N ALA A 45 9.26 -18.45 -19.40
CA ALA A 45 10.12 -17.53 -20.16
C ALA A 45 9.29 -16.55 -20.99
N ALA A 46 8.23 -17.02 -21.66
CA ALA A 46 7.34 -16.16 -22.44
C ALA A 46 6.60 -15.14 -21.56
N LEU A 47 6.13 -15.54 -20.36
CA LEU A 47 5.48 -14.63 -19.40
C LEU A 47 6.45 -13.59 -18.84
N VAL A 48 7.70 -13.97 -18.56
CA VAL A 48 8.74 -13.03 -18.09
C VAL A 48 9.09 -12.04 -19.20
N VAL A 49 9.27 -12.51 -20.44
CA VAL A 49 9.54 -11.64 -21.60
C VAL A 49 8.37 -10.71 -21.87
N TRP A 50 7.13 -11.22 -21.86
CA TRP A 50 5.93 -10.42 -22.05
C TRP A 50 5.73 -9.41 -20.91
N GLY A 51 5.92 -9.82 -19.66
CA GLY A 51 5.87 -8.96 -18.49
C GLY A 51 6.96 -7.89 -18.50
N GLY A 52 8.16 -8.23 -18.94
CA GLY A 52 9.29 -7.31 -19.16
C GLY A 52 9.01 -6.31 -20.27
N ALA A 53 8.49 -6.76 -21.41
CA ALA A 53 8.08 -5.91 -22.53
C ALA A 53 6.93 -4.98 -22.14
N LEU A 54 5.95 -5.47 -21.37
CA LEU A 54 4.84 -4.67 -20.85
C LEU A 54 5.31 -3.67 -19.79
N ALA A 55 6.26 -4.05 -18.93
CA ALA A 55 6.88 -3.15 -17.97
C ALA A 55 7.71 -2.08 -18.67
N TRP A 56 8.45 -2.43 -19.72
CA TRP A 56 9.26 -1.54 -20.55
C TRP A 56 8.40 -0.53 -21.30
N THR A 57 7.34 -0.98 -21.97
CA THR A 57 6.38 -0.10 -22.67
C THR A 57 5.63 0.83 -21.71
N ARG A 58 5.52 0.47 -20.43
CA ARG A 58 4.95 1.31 -19.37
C ARG A 58 5.95 2.23 -18.67
N ARG A 59 7.24 2.26 -19.04
CA ARG A 59 8.23 3.23 -18.53
C ARG A 59 8.09 4.62 -19.17
N ARG A 60 6.87 5.06 -19.48
CA ARG A 60 6.67 6.45 -19.92
C ARG A 60 6.76 7.37 -18.70
N PRO A 61 7.49 8.49 -18.79
CA PRO A 61 7.54 9.45 -17.71
C PRO A 61 6.13 9.94 -17.38
N ARG A 62 5.81 10.02 -16.09
CA ARG A 62 4.54 10.60 -15.65
C ARG A 62 4.53 12.08 -16.01
N ARG A 63 3.55 12.44 -16.81
CA ARG A 63 3.31 13.81 -17.25
C ARG A 63 2.69 14.59 -16.10
N VAL A 64 3.39 15.60 -15.60
CA VAL A 64 2.98 16.40 -14.45
C VAL A 64 2.76 17.85 -14.86
N VAL A 65 1.79 18.50 -14.22
CA VAL A 65 1.57 19.94 -14.29
C VAL A 65 1.86 20.53 -12.92
N LEU A 66 2.64 21.61 -12.87
CA LEU A 66 2.97 22.30 -11.63
C LEU A 66 2.10 23.55 -11.51
N VAL A 67 1.45 23.73 -10.36
CA VAL A 67 0.62 24.91 -10.07
C VAL A 67 1.13 25.57 -8.81
N GLY A 68 1.49 26.85 -8.88
CA GLY A 68 1.97 27.62 -7.73
C GLY A 68 2.76 28.85 -8.13
N SER A 69 3.37 29.52 -7.16
CA SER A 69 4.21 30.70 -7.38
C SER A 69 5.44 30.36 -8.23
N GLU A 70 5.95 31.34 -8.99
CA GLU A 70 7.12 31.13 -9.86
C GLU A 70 8.31 30.56 -9.11
N ALA A 71 8.58 31.04 -7.89
CA ALA A 71 9.65 30.54 -7.05
C ALA A 71 9.46 29.06 -6.65
N ALA A 72 8.25 28.67 -6.23
CA ALA A 72 7.96 27.29 -5.83
C ALA A 72 7.97 26.32 -7.03
N VAL A 73 7.51 26.79 -8.19
CA VAL A 73 7.56 26.04 -9.45
C VAL A 73 9.00 25.86 -9.91
N ALA A 74 9.84 26.89 -9.85
CA ALA A 74 11.25 26.81 -10.23
C ALA A 74 12.03 25.81 -9.35
N GLU A 75 11.76 25.79 -8.04
CA GLU A 75 12.34 24.83 -7.10
C GLU A 75 11.98 23.37 -7.47
N LEU A 76 10.70 23.11 -7.71
CA LEU A 76 10.22 21.80 -8.18
C LEU A 76 10.79 21.44 -9.54
N HIS A 77 10.90 22.41 -10.45
CA HIS A 77 11.46 22.18 -11.78
C HIS A 77 12.93 21.77 -11.68
N ALA A 78 13.73 22.46 -10.87
CA ALA A 78 15.13 22.13 -10.63
C ALA A 78 15.30 20.74 -9.99
N LEU A 79 14.39 20.34 -9.11
CA LEU A 79 14.40 18.99 -8.52
C LEU A 79 14.05 17.91 -9.57
N LEU A 80 13.13 18.22 -10.47
CA LEU A 80 12.72 17.30 -11.54
C LEU A 80 13.70 17.27 -12.71
N ASP A 81 14.58 18.28 -12.80
CA ASP A 81 15.62 18.38 -13.81
C ASP A 81 16.69 17.30 -13.58
N GLY A 82 16.52 16.17 -14.26
CA GLY A 82 17.33 14.96 -14.10
C GLY A 82 16.54 13.69 -13.73
N ASP A 83 15.29 13.80 -13.26
CA ASP A 83 14.46 12.63 -12.95
C ASP A 83 13.69 12.13 -14.18
N ARG A 84 14.15 11.02 -14.77
CA ARG A 84 13.52 10.38 -15.93
C ARG A 84 12.11 9.82 -15.67
N ARG A 85 11.64 9.78 -14.42
CA ARG A 85 10.32 9.27 -14.05
C ARG A 85 9.21 10.28 -14.26
N TYR A 86 9.54 11.57 -14.32
CA TYR A 86 8.57 12.66 -14.44
C TYR A 86 8.89 13.55 -15.64
N ARG A 87 7.86 14.12 -16.24
CA ARG A 87 8.00 15.11 -17.31
C ARG A 87 7.04 16.25 -17.02
N VAL A 88 7.57 17.44 -16.77
CA VAL A 88 6.76 18.66 -16.63
C VAL A 88 6.21 19.02 -18.00
N VAL A 89 4.89 19.12 -18.11
CA VAL A 89 4.18 19.43 -19.37
C VAL A 89 3.67 20.86 -19.40
N GLY A 90 3.45 21.46 -18.22
CA GLY A 90 3.01 22.83 -18.09
C GLY A 90 3.15 23.33 -16.66
N THR A 91 3.26 24.65 -16.55
CA THR A 91 3.31 25.40 -15.29
C THR A 91 2.20 26.44 -15.32
N LEU A 92 1.50 26.62 -14.21
CA LEU A 92 0.39 27.57 -14.11
C LEU A 92 0.47 28.35 -12.81
N ALA A 93 0.28 29.67 -12.90
CA ALA A 93 0.10 30.51 -11.73
C ALA A 93 -1.24 30.17 -11.04
N PRO A 94 -1.33 30.25 -9.70
CA PRO A 94 -2.53 29.84 -8.97
C PRO A 94 -3.75 30.72 -9.31
N GLU A 95 -3.55 31.99 -9.63
CA GLU A 95 -4.60 32.92 -10.04
C GLU A 95 -5.25 32.53 -11.38
N ALA A 96 -4.46 31.95 -12.28
CA ALA A 96 -4.93 31.43 -13.55
C ALA A 96 -5.59 30.04 -13.42
N ALA A 97 -5.43 29.38 -12.26
CA ALA A 97 -6.01 28.08 -11.95
C ALA A 97 -7.48 28.20 -11.51
N GLY A 98 -8.33 28.72 -12.39
CA GLY A 98 -9.78 28.78 -12.22
C GLY A 98 -10.51 27.54 -12.77
N GLY A 99 -11.81 27.66 -13.05
CA GLY A 99 -12.66 26.57 -13.57
C GLY A 99 -12.26 26.00 -14.95
N ARG A 100 -11.20 26.50 -15.60
CA ARG A 100 -10.66 25.92 -16.84
C ARG A 100 -9.45 25.01 -16.61
N LEU A 101 -9.01 24.84 -15.35
CA LEU A 101 -7.85 24.03 -15.00
C LEU A 101 -7.99 22.59 -15.53
N ALA A 102 -9.14 21.95 -15.31
CA ALA A 102 -9.38 20.57 -15.74
C ALA A 102 -9.28 20.40 -17.26
N GLN A 103 -9.84 21.34 -18.03
CA GLN A 103 -9.77 21.33 -19.49
C GLN A 103 -8.34 21.52 -19.99
N TRP A 104 -7.59 22.44 -19.39
CA TRP A 104 -6.20 22.69 -19.76
C TRP A 104 -5.29 21.51 -19.41
N VAL A 105 -5.43 20.94 -18.22
CA VAL A 105 -4.69 19.74 -17.78
C VAL A 105 -4.97 18.54 -18.70
N ALA A 106 -6.23 18.37 -19.12
CA ALA A 106 -6.62 17.36 -20.10
C ALA A 106 -6.02 17.62 -21.49
N ALA A 107 -6.02 18.87 -21.97
CA ALA A 107 -5.41 19.25 -23.25
C ALA A 107 -3.88 19.04 -23.23
N CYS A 108 -3.24 19.34 -22.11
CA CYS A 108 -1.85 19.00 -21.88
C CYS A 108 -1.63 17.48 -21.79
N GLY A 109 -2.66 16.67 -21.55
CA GLY A 109 -2.54 15.23 -21.34
C GLY A 109 -1.68 14.88 -20.12
N ALA A 110 -1.81 15.67 -19.05
CA ALA A 110 -1.12 15.45 -17.80
C ALA A 110 -1.84 14.38 -16.97
N ALA A 111 -1.06 13.50 -16.33
CA ALA A 111 -1.58 12.44 -15.48
C ALA A 111 -1.68 12.86 -14.01
N GLU A 112 -0.99 13.94 -13.62
CA GLU A 112 -0.95 14.44 -12.26
C GLU A 112 -0.75 15.96 -12.22
N VAL A 113 -1.49 16.64 -11.33
CA VAL A 113 -1.34 18.05 -10.98
C VAL A 113 -0.66 18.13 -9.62
N VAL A 114 0.43 18.89 -9.53
CA VAL A 114 1.21 19.10 -8.31
C VAL A 114 1.04 20.54 -7.86
N LEU A 115 0.49 20.73 -6.66
CA LEU A 115 0.37 22.04 -6.02
C LEU A 115 1.69 22.36 -5.33
N ALA A 116 2.48 23.26 -5.93
CA ALA A 116 3.77 23.69 -5.40
C ALA A 116 3.62 24.55 -4.13
N ASP A 117 2.50 25.28 -4.03
CA ASP A 117 2.15 26.06 -2.85
C ASP A 117 0.64 25.93 -2.54
N PRO A 118 0.24 24.97 -1.68
CA PRO A 118 -1.17 24.76 -1.37
C PRO A 118 -1.78 25.87 -0.48
N CYS A 119 -0.97 26.74 0.13
CA CYS A 119 -1.42 27.77 1.09
C CYS A 119 -0.93 29.19 0.79
N GLY A 120 -0.29 29.42 -0.36
CA GLY A 120 0.05 30.75 -0.83
C GLY A 120 -1.19 31.62 -0.98
N GLY A 121 -1.08 32.92 -0.73
CA GLY A 121 -2.22 33.85 -0.60
C GLY A 121 -3.20 33.90 -1.79
N ALA A 122 -2.82 33.38 -2.96
CA ALA A 122 -3.73 33.02 -4.04
C ALA A 122 -3.90 31.49 -4.05
N GLY A 123 -4.91 30.98 -3.34
CA GLY A 123 -5.22 29.55 -3.35
C GLY A 123 -5.92 29.15 -4.64
N VAL A 124 -5.62 27.95 -5.15
CA VAL A 124 -6.37 27.34 -6.26
C VAL A 124 -7.78 27.01 -5.78
N ALA A 125 -8.80 27.31 -6.57
CA ALA A 125 -10.19 27.01 -6.23
C ALA A 125 -10.39 25.50 -5.96
N PRO A 126 -10.93 25.09 -4.79
CA PRO A 126 -11.17 23.69 -4.45
C PRO A 126 -12.03 22.94 -5.47
N GLU A 127 -12.96 23.65 -6.12
CA GLU A 127 -13.86 23.13 -7.14
C GLU A 127 -13.07 22.69 -8.38
N ALA A 128 -12.11 23.51 -8.82
CA ALA A 128 -11.25 23.20 -9.97
C ALA A 128 -10.35 21.98 -9.71
N LEU A 129 -9.85 21.83 -8.47
CA LEU A 129 -9.08 20.65 -8.05
C LEU A 129 -9.95 19.39 -8.00
N THR A 130 -11.19 19.54 -7.55
CA THR A 130 -12.16 18.45 -7.50
C THR A 130 -12.52 17.99 -8.91
N GLU A 131 -12.73 18.91 -9.84
CA GLU A 131 -13.00 18.61 -11.25
C GLU A 131 -11.82 17.87 -11.91
N CYS A 132 -10.57 18.27 -11.63
CA CYS A 132 -9.39 17.54 -12.07
C CYS A 132 -9.33 16.11 -11.52
N ARG A 133 -9.72 15.90 -10.25
CA ARG A 133 -9.80 14.55 -9.67
C ARG A 133 -10.89 13.71 -10.34
N LEU A 134 -12.05 14.31 -10.60
CA LEU A 134 -13.18 13.64 -11.26
C LEU A 134 -12.87 13.26 -12.71
N SER A 135 -12.01 14.02 -13.40
CA SER A 135 -11.52 13.67 -14.75
C SER A 135 -10.42 12.59 -14.75
N GLY A 136 -10.08 12.02 -13.60
CA GLY A 136 -9.10 10.95 -13.44
C GLY A 136 -7.65 11.44 -13.33
N VAL A 137 -7.44 12.76 -13.21
CA VAL A 137 -6.10 13.33 -12.99
C VAL A 137 -5.78 13.33 -11.50
N ALA A 138 -4.62 12.79 -11.14
CA ALA A 138 -4.21 12.74 -9.75
C ALA A 138 -3.83 14.15 -9.27
N VAL A 139 -4.35 14.60 -8.13
CA VAL A 139 -3.90 15.87 -7.51
C VAL A 139 -3.01 15.53 -6.31
N SER A 140 -1.79 16.07 -6.30
CA SER A 140 -0.80 15.94 -5.23
C SER A 140 -0.47 17.31 -4.63
N ASP A 141 -0.25 17.35 -3.33
CA ASP A 141 0.39 18.50 -2.68
C ASP A 141 1.93 18.44 -2.86
N TYR A 142 2.59 19.55 -2.55
CA TYR A 142 4.04 19.69 -2.61
C TYR A 142 4.75 18.62 -1.76
N HIS A 143 4.29 18.35 -0.54
CA HIS A 143 4.94 17.42 0.40
C HIS A 143 4.86 15.96 -0.07
N ALA A 144 3.68 15.47 -0.46
CA ALA A 144 3.47 14.12 -0.96
C ALA A 144 4.10 13.88 -2.34
N PHE A 145 4.35 14.95 -3.09
CA PHE A 145 5.16 14.87 -4.31
C PHE A 145 6.65 14.82 -3.98
N LEU A 146 7.14 15.68 -3.09
CA LEU A 146 8.54 15.69 -2.65
C LEU A 146 8.97 14.41 -1.95
N GLU A 147 8.17 13.87 -1.04
CA GLU A 147 8.46 12.59 -0.39
C GLU A 147 8.68 11.49 -1.43
N ARG A 148 7.89 11.51 -2.50
CA ARG A 148 7.95 10.51 -3.57
C ARG A 148 9.14 10.69 -4.52
N VAL A 149 9.52 11.93 -4.80
CA VAL A 149 10.63 12.26 -5.70
C VAL A 149 11.96 12.14 -4.96
N ALA A 150 12.07 12.81 -3.81
CA ALA A 150 13.30 13.00 -3.05
C ALA A 150 13.47 12.05 -1.85
N GLY A 151 12.42 11.34 -1.41
CA GLY A 151 12.49 10.44 -0.25
C GLY A 151 12.60 11.18 1.09
N ARG A 152 12.29 12.48 1.13
CA ARG A 152 12.41 13.35 2.31
C ARG A 152 11.13 14.15 2.49
N ILE A 153 10.75 14.39 3.75
CA ILE A 153 9.62 15.24 4.10
C ILE A 153 10.17 16.56 4.64
N PRO A 154 10.01 17.69 3.94
CA PRO A 154 10.38 18.98 4.50
C PRO A 154 9.44 19.35 5.65
N VAL A 155 10.02 19.73 6.79
CA VAL A 155 9.29 20.11 8.02
C VAL A 155 8.89 21.59 8.01
N THR A 156 9.41 22.35 7.04
CA THR A 156 9.40 23.83 7.02
C THR A 156 8.14 24.48 6.44
N ARG A 157 7.15 23.73 5.93
CA ARG A 157 5.89 24.31 5.40
C ARG A 157 4.63 23.62 5.99
N ASN A 158 3.72 24.44 6.51
CA ASN A 158 2.45 24.15 7.21
C ASN A 158 1.88 22.71 7.13
N LEU A 159 1.88 22.01 8.28
CA LEU A 159 1.34 20.65 8.47
C LEU A 159 -0.19 20.54 8.28
N ALA A 160 -0.92 21.64 8.48
CA ALA A 160 -2.39 21.64 8.50
C ALA A 160 -3.02 21.35 7.12
N CYS A 161 -2.49 21.92 6.04
CA CYS A 161 -2.95 21.59 4.68
C CYS A 161 -2.52 20.18 4.26
N HIS A 162 -1.37 19.70 4.75
CA HIS A 162 -0.90 18.36 4.44
C HIS A 162 -1.89 17.28 4.94
N LEU A 163 -2.48 17.43 6.13
CA LEU A 163 -3.48 16.47 6.62
C LEU A 163 -4.78 16.45 5.79
N ALA A 164 -5.19 17.60 5.25
CA ALA A 164 -6.37 17.70 4.37
C ALA A 164 -6.12 17.07 2.98
N PHE A 165 -4.88 17.10 2.50
CA PHE A 165 -4.48 16.53 1.20
C PHE A 165 -3.74 15.19 1.30
N ALA A 166 -3.48 14.69 2.51
CA ALA A 166 -2.77 13.46 2.78
C ALA A 166 -3.44 12.30 2.04
N ARG A 167 -2.66 11.62 1.21
CA ARG A 167 -3.09 10.42 0.47
C ARG A 167 -3.29 9.25 1.44
N GLY A 168 -4.44 9.27 2.11
CA GLY A 168 -4.98 8.18 2.93
C GLY A 168 -6.47 7.91 2.69
N PHE A 169 -7.15 8.82 1.97
CA PHE A 169 -8.59 8.73 1.69
C PHE A 169 -8.94 8.10 0.33
N ASP A 170 -7.94 7.88 -0.54
CA ASP A 170 -8.10 7.20 -1.84
C ASP A 170 -8.30 5.68 -1.64
N ARG A 171 -9.40 5.30 -0.96
CA ARG A 171 -9.87 3.92 -0.95
C ARG A 171 -10.40 3.62 -2.35
N ALA A 172 -9.56 3.04 -3.20
CA ALA A 172 -10.03 2.37 -4.40
C ALA A 172 -11.00 1.25 -3.98
N TRP A 173 -12.28 1.56 -3.98
CA TRP A 173 -13.40 0.71 -3.54
C TRP A 173 -13.44 -0.67 -4.23
N ALA A 174 -12.85 -0.78 -5.42
CA ALA A 174 -12.67 -2.05 -6.12
C ALA A 174 -11.53 -2.91 -5.53
N ALA A 175 -10.44 -2.28 -5.06
CA ALA A 175 -9.31 -2.98 -4.43
C ALA A 175 -9.64 -3.46 -3.00
N SER A 176 -10.64 -2.88 -2.34
CA SER A 176 -10.96 -3.21 -0.95
C SER A 176 -11.67 -4.56 -0.77
N ARG A 177 -12.48 -5.03 -1.74
CA ARG A 177 -13.16 -6.33 -1.60
C ARG A 177 -12.21 -7.51 -1.79
N LEU A 178 -11.36 -7.48 -2.83
CA LEU A 178 -10.34 -8.51 -3.04
C LEU A 178 -9.35 -8.53 -1.87
N ARG A 179 -8.89 -7.34 -1.44
CA ARG A 179 -8.03 -7.22 -0.25
C ARG A 179 -8.69 -7.83 0.98
N ARG A 180 -9.98 -7.56 1.21
CA ARG A 180 -10.71 -8.15 2.33
C ARG A 180 -10.83 -9.67 2.23
N GLY A 181 -11.06 -10.20 1.04
CA GLY A 181 -11.07 -11.64 0.78
C GLY A 181 -9.72 -12.29 1.09
N LEU A 182 -8.62 -11.67 0.63
CA LEU A 182 -7.26 -12.13 0.91
C LEU A 182 -6.90 -12.05 2.40
N GLU A 183 -7.28 -10.96 3.08
CA GLU A 183 -7.09 -10.83 4.53
C GLU A 183 -7.83 -11.92 5.31
N LEU A 184 -9.07 -12.25 4.91
CA LEU A 184 -9.85 -13.31 5.54
C LEU A 184 -9.26 -14.70 5.27
N ALA A 185 -8.87 -14.97 4.03
CA ALA A 185 -8.23 -16.23 3.65
C ALA A 185 -6.91 -16.44 4.40
N ALA A 186 -6.05 -15.42 4.44
CA ALA A 186 -4.80 -15.45 5.20
C ALA A 186 -5.05 -15.64 6.69
N ALA A 187 -6.04 -14.95 7.27
CA ALA A 187 -6.40 -15.11 8.67
C ALA A 187 -6.87 -16.54 8.99
N LEU A 188 -7.69 -17.16 8.15
CA LEU A 188 -8.16 -18.54 8.34
C LEU A 188 -7.01 -19.55 8.27
N VAL A 189 -6.14 -19.41 7.26
CA VAL A 189 -4.97 -20.29 7.08
C VAL A 189 -4.04 -20.17 8.29
N LEU A 190 -3.65 -18.95 8.66
CA LEU A 190 -2.78 -18.73 9.82
C LEU A 190 -3.42 -19.20 11.13
N SER A 191 -4.74 -19.03 11.29
CA SER A 191 -5.47 -19.53 12.47
C SER A 191 -5.45 -21.06 12.54
N ALA A 192 -5.64 -21.75 11.41
CA ALA A 192 -5.60 -23.20 11.37
C ALA A 192 -4.22 -23.76 11.74
N PHE A 193 -3.14 -23.17 11.20
CA PHE A 193 -1.77 -23.58 11.52
C PHE A 193 -1.32 -23.20 12.93
N SER A 194 -1.81 -22.08 13.48
CA SER A 194 -1.48 -21.66 14.85
C SER A 194 -2.34 -22.35 15.91
N LEU A 195 -3.44 -23.02 15.54
CA LEU A 195 -4.37 -23.65 16.50
C LEU A 195 -3.68 -24.66 17.45
N PRO A 196 -2.79 -25.57 16.99
CA PRO A 196 -2.11 -26.50 17.90
C PRO A 196 -1.27 -25.77 18.95
N LEU A 197 -0.55 -24.72 18.54
CA LEU A 197 0.26 -23.90 19.43
C LEU A 197 -0.61 -23.12 20.43
N LEU A 198 -1.71 -22.54 19.96
CA LEU A 198 -2.67 -21.83 20.80
C LEU A 198 -3.33 -22.77 21.82
N LEU A 199 -3.58 -24.04 21.47
CA LEU A 199 -4.11 -25.04 22.40
C LEU A 199 -3.09 -25.40 23.48
N VAL A 200 -1.82 -25.61 23.13
CA VAL A 200 -0.75 -25.84 24.12
C VAL A 200 -0.63 -24.65 25.08
N ALA A 201 -0.60 -23.43 24.55
CA ALA A 201 -0.58 -22.21 25.36
C ALA A 201 -1.83 -22.08 26.24
N ALA A 202 -3.01 -22.44 25.72
CA ALA A 202 -4.26 -22.41 26.47
C ALA A 202 -4.25 -23.37 27.67
N VAL A 203 -3.69 -24.56 27.50
CA VAL A 203 -3.50 -25.53 28.58
C VAL A 203 -2.49 -25.01 29.60
N ALA A 204 -1.35 -24.48 29.15
CA ALA A 204 -0.34 -23.90 30.03
C ALA A 204 -0.92 -22.78 30.92
N ILE A 205 -1.68 -21.85 30.33
CA ILE A 205 -2.35 -20.76 31.06
C ILE A 205 -3.36 -21.30 32.08
N LYS A 206 -4.07 -22.39 31.77
CA LYS A 206 -5.04 -23.01 32.69
C LYS A 206 -4.41 -23.75 33.86
N LEU A 207 -3.24 -24.33 33.64
CA LEU A 207 -2.46 -25.01 34.67
C LEU A 207 -1.78 -24.01 35.60
N ASP A 208 -1.33 -22.89 35.04
CA ASP A 208 -0.63 -21.83 35.77
C ASP A 208 -1.57 -21.00 36.66
N SER A 209 -2.70 -20.52 36.13
CA SER A 209 -3.60 -19.63 36.87
C SER A 209 -5.10 -19.87 36.59
N ARG A 210 -5.94 -19.77 37.64
CA ARG A 210 -7.40 -19.90 37.50
C ARG A 210 -7.99 -18.77 36.65
N GLY A 211 -9.07 -19.04 35.90
CA GLY A 211 -9.77 -18.03 35.09
C GLY A 211 -9.74 -18.28 33.57
N PRO A 212 -10.21 -17.34 32.74
CA PRO A 212 -10.32 -17.50 31.29
C PRO A 212 -8.95 -17.43 30.58
N VAL A 213 -8.80 -18.22 29.50
CA VAL A 213 -7.57 -18.26 28.69
C VAL A 213 -7.39 -17.00 27.84
N LEU A 214 -8.51 -16.43 27.35
CA LEU A 214 -8.50 -15.29 26.45
C LEU A 214 -8.84 -14.00 27.21
N TYR A 215 -7.99 -12.99 27.04
CA TYR A 215 -8.23 -11.62 27.46
C TYR A 215 -8.81 -10.81 26.30
N ARG A 216 -9.79 -9.94 26.59
CA ARG A 216 -10.47 -9.09 25.59
C ARG A 216 -10.16 -7.62 25.86
N GLN A 217 -9.56 -6.93 24.88
CA GLN A 217 -9.25 -5.49 24.96
C GLN A 217 -10.05 -4.71 23.92
N GLU A 218 -10.68 -3.61 24.31
CA GLU A 218 -11.34 -2.70 23.36
C GLU A 218 -10.32 -1.82 22.64
N ARG A 219 -10.49 -1.69 21.32
CA ARG A 219 -9.67 -0.86 20.44
C ARG A 219 -10.58 -0.11 19.47
N VAL A 220 -10.16 1.08 19.07
CA VAL A 220 -10.84 1.87 18.04
C VAL A 220 -10.45 1.32 16.67
N GLY A 221 -11.44 0.88 15.91
CA GLY A 221 -11.29 0.36 14.56
C GLY A 221 -11.65 1.39 13.49
N ALA A 222 -12.01 0.89 12.31
CA ALA A 222 -12.33 1.74 11.17
C ALA A 222 -13.51 2.69 11.47
N ASN A 223 -13.37 3.95 11.06
CA ASN A 223 -14.39 5.00 11.21
C ASN A 223 -14.83 5.21 12.67
N GLY A 224 -13.91 5.07 13.63
CA GLY A 224 -14.21 5.28 15.05
C GLY A 224 -15.02 4.15 15.71
N ARG A 225 -15.37 3.09 14.97
CA ARG A 225 -16.11 1.94 15.53
C ARG A 225 -15.20 1.12 16.43
N THR A 226 -15.58 0.96 17.69
CA THR A 226 -14.83 0.13 18.64
C THR A 226 -15.03 -1.36 18.35
N PHE A 227 -13.99 -2.16 18.60
CA PHE A 227 -14.04 -3.62 18.52
C PHE A 227 -13.18 -4.25 19.61
N ARG A 228 -13.47 -5.51 19.93
CA ARG A 228 -12.76 -6.27 20.97
C ARG A 228 -11.71 -7.19 20.35
N VAL A 229 -10.46 -7.00 20.72
CA VAL A 229 -9.33 -7.87 20.37
C VAL A 229 -9.23 -8.98 21.40
N ALA A 230 -9.29 -10.24 20.96
CA ALA A 230 -9.01 -11.40 21.80
C ALA A 230 -7.52 -11.76 21.69
N LYS A 231 -6.84 -11.91 22.84
CA LYS A 231 -5.45 -12.36 22.94
C LYS A 231 -5.31 -13.39 24.06
N LEU A 232 -4.25 -14.19 24.05
CA LEU A 232 -3.92 -15.06 25.17
C LEU A 232 -3.64 -14.22 26.42
N ARG A 233 -4.09 -14.71 27.57
CA ARG A 233 -3.87 -14.07 28.86
C ARG A 233 -2.43 -14.33 29.31
N THR A 234 -1.71 -13.25 29.60
CA THR A 234 -0.35 -13.27 30.18
C THR A 234 -0.28 -12.59 31.55
N MET A 235 -1.40 -12.05 32.02
CA MET A 235 -1.50 -11.34 33.30
C MET A 235 -2.60 -11.96 34.16
N TYR A 236 -2.53 -11.79 35.48
CA TYR A 236 -3.57 -12.28 36.38
C TYR A 236 -4.93 -11.62 36.13
N VAL A 237 -6.00 -12.26 36.61
CA VAL A 237 -7.38 -11.76 36.42
C VAL A 237 -7.54 -10.43 37.16
N ASP A 238 -8.05 -9.40 36.49
CA ASP A 238 -8.24 -8.03 37.00
C ASP A 238 -6.97 -7.15 37.10
N ALA A 239 -5.87 -7.57 36.45
CA ALA A 239 -4.63 -6.78 36.32
C ALA A 239 -4.82 -5.35 35.74
N GLU A 240 -5.91 -5.10 35.03
CA GLU A 240 -6.24 -3.81 34.39
C GLU A 240 -7.54 -3.21 34.96
N ALA A 241 -7.94 -3.55 36.19
CA ALA A 241 -9.17 -3.04 36.82
C ALA A 241 -9.22 -1.50 36.88
N ALA A 242 -8.06 -0.86 36.99
CA ALA A 242 -7.91 0.59 36.98
C ALA A 242 -7.73 1.19 35.56
N GLY A 243 -8.05 0.42 34.52
CA GLY A 243 -7.92 0.79 33.10
C GLY A 243 -6.58 0.36 32.48
N PRO A 244 -6.52 0.27 31.13
CA PRO A 244 -5.37 -0.26 30.39
C PRO A 244 -4.11 0.60 30.54
N ARG A 245 -3.00 0.00 30.98
CA ARG A 245 -1.68 0.66 31.13
C ARG A 245 -0.60 -0.05 30.33
N GLN A 246 0.42 0.69 29.89
CA GLN A 246 1.56 0.10 29.20
C GLN A 246 2.37 -0.78 30.16
N ALA A 247 2.73 -1.99 29.73
CA ALA A 247 3.53 -2.92 30.52
C ALA A 247 5.00 -2.48 30.58
N THR A 248 5.64 -2.72 31.73
CA THR A 248 7.07 -2.49 31.98
C THR A 248 7.85 -3.81 31.97
N GLU A 249 9.19 -3.75 31.97
CA GLU A 249 10.07 -4.94 31.87
C GLU A 249 9.83 -5.94 33.02
N ASP A 250 9.63 -5.45 34.24
CA ASP A 250 9.28 -6.25 35.42
C ASP A 250 7.86 -5.95 35.92
N ASP A 251 6.87 -6.07 35.04
CA ASP A 251 5.49 -5.75 35.40
C ASP A 251 4.93 -6.76 36.42
N PRO A 252 4.49 -6.33 37.62
CA PRO A 252 3.97 -7.22 38.66
C PRO A 252 2.66 -7.90 38.28
N ARG A 253 2.09 -7.55 37.12
CA ARG A 253 0.85 -8.11 36.61
C ARG A 253 1.02 -9.42 35.85
N ILE A 254 2.25 -9.79 35.48
CA ILE A 254 2.56 -11.01 34.72
C ILE A 254 2.41 -12.24 35.63
N THR A 255 1.88 -13.33 35.07
CA THR A 255 1.81 -14.66 35.70
C THR A 255 2.77 -15.61 35.02
#